data_AF-F2N6V1-F1
#
_entry.id   AF-F2N6V1-F1
#
_cell.length_a   1.000
_cell.length_b   1.000
_cell.length_c   1.000
_cell.angle_alpha   90.00
_cell.angle_beta   90.00
_cell.angle_gamma   90.00
#
_symmetry.space_group_name_H-M   'P 1'
#
loop_
_entity.id
_entity.type
_entity.pdbx_description
1 polymer ?
#
loop_
_entity_poly.entity_id
_entity_poly.type
_entity_poly.pdbx_seq_one_letter_code
_entity_poly.pdbx_strand_id
1 'polypeptide(L)'
;MNPFSLMRPRRTGPPTVSTAVFSSTDLFALLGGFDLGCFAASHGSVDMHVFEDRGIGPWRSALIERWAPTGLVDESGAPCPELAWALSPLSPPGSVVMDGDYITERHPIDRRTVAVCVDAAGERVTGIARARGGYRLVPFGPDRASWPARFERVFGLERSFQNSMWTQHYIEGDFRLDDESLADHLIGGERTAREYALEKGVDPEPLADLGRAFHNPFGGLTMRTLTAMNLTDCSFLEGLGYVLPHPVGGWPKSKVSGILPEKGFIMFNGCAPRRGYPEDWVKHSEFKSGSRFGGFDFIGEGMTLMDTVLTFCDYPEGD
;
A
#
# COMPACT_ATOMS: atom_id res chain seq x y z
N MET A 1 -4.58 -8.08 18.10
CA MET A 1 -5.94 -7.90 18.66
C MET A 1 -6.70 -7.06 17.64
N ASN A 2 -7.83 -7.53 17.11
CA ASN A 2 -8.55 -6.83 16.05
C ASN A 2 -9.11 -5.50 16.62
N PRO A 3 -8.73 -4.31 16.11
CA PRO A 3 -9.22 -3.03 16.64
C PRO A 3 -10.73 -2.83 16.49
N PHE A 4 -11.43 -3.74 15.80
CA PHE A 4 -12.88 -3.69 15.58
C PHE A 4 -13.71 -4.58 16.53
N SER A 5 -13.13 -5.10 17.61
CA SER A 5 -13.78 -6.12 18.46
C SER A 5 -14.46 -5.63 19.75
N LEU A 6 -14.68 -4.32 19.96
CA LEU A 6 -15.42 -3.84 21.14
C LEU A 6 -16.77 -3.21 20.77
N MET A 7 -17.83 -3.90 21.23
CA MET A 7 -19.25 -3.54 21.23
C MET A 7 -19.91 -3.31 19.86
N ARG A 8 -20.65 -4.33 19.37
CA ARG A 8 -21.69 -4.12 18.35
C ARG A 8 -23.06 -4.14 19.02
N PRO A 9 -23.83 -3.03 18.99
CA PRO A 9 -25.28 -3.13 19.04
C PRO A 9 -25.73 -4.06 17.91
N ARG A 10 -26.78 -4.87 18.12
CA ARG A 10 -27.50 -5.50 17.00
C ARG A 10 -27.91 -4.39 16.04
N ARG A 11 -27.23 -4.27 14.90
CA ARG A 11 -27.56 -3.29 13.87
C ARG A 11 -28.83 -3.73 13.17
N THR A 12 -29.90 -2.95 13.34
CA THR A 12 -31.25 -3.21 12.82
C THR A 12 -31.57 -2.37 11.59
N GLY A 13 -30.57 -1.99 10.78
CA GLY A 13 -30.73 -1.20 9.56
C GLY A 13 -29.99 -1.81 8.37
N PRO A 14 -30.36 -1.44 7.13
CA PRO A 14 -29.67 -1.89 5.93
C PRO A 14 -28.19 -1.50 5.98
N PRO A 15 -27.28 -2.32 5.42
CA PRO A 15 -25.87 -2.00 5.36
C PRO A 15 -25.63 -0.73 4.53
N THR A 16 -24.78 0.16 5.05
CA THR A 16 -24.22 1.33 4.34
C THR A 16 -22.82 1.02 3.79
N VAL A 17 -22.25 1.90 2.96
CA VAL A 17 -20.90 1.74 2.36
C VAL A 17 -19.83 1.39 3.40
N SER A 18 -19.84 2.04 4.56
CA SER A 18 -18.86 1.83 5.63
C SER A 18 -19.06 0.54 6.43
N THR A 19 -20.13 -0.21 6.16
CA THR A 19 -20.54 -1.39 6.95
C THR A 19 -20.75 -2.64 6.13
N ALA A 20 -21.01 -2.47 4.83
CA ALA A 20 -21.12 -3.52 3.85
C ALA A 20 -19.81 -4.31 3.78
N VAL A 21 -19.94 -5.63 3.60
CA VAL A 21 -18.82 -6.55 3.40
C VAL A 21 -19.01 -7.16 2.02
N PHE A 22 -18.20 -6.71 1.07
CA PHE A 22 -18.26 -7.13 -0.33
C PHE A 22 -17.41 -8.39 -0.53
N SER A 23 -17.90 -9.30 -1.36
CA SER A 23 -17.09 -10.42 -1.84
C SER A 23 -16.05 -9.96 -2.88
N SER A 24 -15.06 -10.80 -3.19
CA SER A 24 -14.11 -10.53 -4.27
C SER A 24 -14.80 -10.38 -5.62
N THR A 25 -15.81 -11.20 -5.91
CA THR A 25 -16.62 -11.11 -7.13
C THR A 25 -17.51 -9.89 -7.16
N ASP A 26 -18.00 -9.41 -5.99
CA ASP A 26 -18.76 -8.16 -5.91
C ASP A 26 -17.86 -6.99 -6.32
N LEU A 27 -16.65 -6.91 -5.75
CA LEU A 27 -15.69 -5.85 -6.06
C LEU A 27 -15.21 -5.93 -7.50
N PHE A 28 -14.96 -7.14 -8.02
CA PHE A 28 -14.62 -7.31 -9.43
C PHE A 28 -15.72 -6.79 -10.35
N ALA A 29 -16.98 -7.12 -10.03
CA ALA A 29 -18.11 -6.68 -10.83
C ALA A 29 -18.34 -5.16 -10.76
N LEU A 30 -18.14 -4.56 -9.57
CA LEU A 30 -18.30 -3.12 -9.32
C LEU A 30 -17.19 -2.29 -9.98
N LEU A 31 -15.95 -2.78 -9.98
CA LEU A 31 -14.79 -2.10 -10.57
C LEU A 31 -14.63 -2.40 -12.07
N GLY A 32 -15.33 -3.42 -12.58
CA GLY A 32 -15.11 -3.92 -13.93
C GLY A 32 -13.75 -4.60 -14.10
N GLY A 33 -13.17 -5.15 -13.04
CA GLY A 33 -11.84 -5.76 -13.05
C GLY A 33 -11.22 -5.89 -11.66
N PHE A 34 -9.90 -6.09 -11.61
CA PHE A 34 -9.18 -6.19 -10.35
C PHE A 34 -8.97 -4.81 -9.71
N ASP A 35 -8.91 -4.78 -8.37
CA ASP A 35 -8.55 -3.55 -7.66
C ASP A 35 -7.06 -3.23 -7.85
N LEU A 36 -6.68 -1.96 -7.76
CA LEU A 36 -5.34 -1.43 -8.01
C LEU A 36 -4.21 -2.19 -7.29
N GLY A 37 -4.47 -2.69 -6.07
CA GLY A 37 -3.49 -3.47 -5.30
C GLY A 37 -3.52 -4.97 -5.56
N CYS A 38 -4.42 -5.44 -6.43
CA CYS A 38 -4.81 -6.84 -6.57
C CYS A 38 -5.00 -7.51 -5.20
N PHE A 39 -5.66 -6.81 -4.27
CA PHE A 39 -5.79 -7.23 -2.89
C PHE A 39 -7.10 -7.99 -2.63
N ALA A 40 -8.22 -7.40 -3.03
CA ALA A 40 -9.54 -7.93 -2.74
C ALA A 40 -10.18 -8.63 -3.94
N ALA A 41 -10.05 -8.04 -5.13
CA ALA A 41 -10.34 -8.63 -6.42
C ALA A 41 -9.00 -8.89 -7.11
N SER A 42 -8.61 -10.17 -7.19
CA SER A 42 -7.32 -10.61 -7.70
C SER A 42 -7.44 -11.96 -8.39
N HIS A 43 -6.44 -12.35 -9.18
CA HIS A 43 -6.40 -13.67 -9.83
C HIS A 43 -6.55 -14.85 -8.86
N GLY A 44 -6.11 -14.70 -7.60
CA GLY A 44 -6.24 -15.76 -6.59
C GLY A 44 -7.58 -15.78 -5.85
N SER A 45 -8.42 -14.76 -6.01
CA SER A 45 -9.68 -14.59 -5.28
C SER A 45 -10.92 -14.59 -6.17
N VAL A 46 -10.72 -14.46 -7.48
CA VAL A 46 -11.75 -14.48 -8.51
C VAL A 46 -11.46 -15.62 -9.47
N ASP A 47 -12.45 -16.49 -9.70
CA ASP A 47 -12.33 -17.59 -10.65
C ASP A 47 -12.46 -17.07 -12.08
N MET A 48 -11.32 -16.86 -12.72
CA MET A 48 -11.27 -16.33 -14.09
C MET A 48 -11.82 -17.30 -15.13
N HIS A 49 -11.85 -18.61 -14.87
CA HIS A 49 -12.47 -19.55 -15.80
C HIS A 49 -13.99 -19.35 -15.88
N VAL A 50 -14.63 -18.99 -14.76
CA VAL A 50 -16.05 -18.62 -14.77
C VAL A 50 -16.28 -17.35 -15.57
N PHE A 51 -15.38 -16.37 -15.47
CA PHE A 51 -15.46 -15.15 -16.27
C PHE A 51 -15.27 -15.42 -17.77
N GLU A 52 -14.31 -16.26 -18.15
CA GLU A 52 -14.06 -16.63 -19.55
C GLU A 52 -15.25 -17.39 -20.16
N ASP A 53 -15.88 -18.30 -19.40
CA ASP A 53 -17.00 -19.12 -19.87
C ASP A 53 -18.34 -18.36 -19.89
N ARG A 54 -18.60 -17.50 -18.89
CA ARG A 54 -19.93 -16.91 -18.64
C ARG A 54 -19.95 -15.40 -18.55
N GLY A 55 -18.81 -14.75 -18.68
CA GLY A 55 -18.65 -13.31 -18.48
C GLY A 55 -18.97 -12.87 -17.05
N ILE A 56 -19.18 -11.56 -16.90
CA ILE A 56 -19.52 -10.93 -15.60
C ILE A 56 -20.97 -11.18 -15.14
N GLY A 57 -21.83 -11.71 -16.02
CA GLY A 57 -23.27 -11.81 -15.82
C GLY A 57 -23.68 -12.48 -14.50
N PRO A 58 -23.21 -13.70 -14.19
CA PRO A 58 -23.55 -14.39 -12.94
C PRO A 58 -23.17 -13.60 -11.68
N TRP A 59 -22.00 -12.96 -11.69
CA TRP A 59 -21.53 -12.15 -10.55
C TRP A 59 -22.33 -10.87 -10.42
N ARG A 60 -22.69 -10.22 -11.54
CA ARG A 60 -23.56 -9.04 -11.55
C ARG A 60 -24.96 -9.36 -11.02
N SER A 61 -25.56 -10.47 -11.42
CA SER A 61 -26.87 -10.89 -10.89
C SER A 61 -26.82 -11.12 -9.38
N ALA A 62 -25.79 -11.80 -8.88
CA ALA A 62 -25.61 -12.04 -7.44
C ALA A 62 -25.34 -10.74 -6.66
N LEU A 63 -24.62 -9.78 -7.26
CA LEU A 63 -24.40 -8.44 -6.72
C LEU A 63 -25.72 -7.69 -6.56
N ILE A 64 -26.55 -7.66 -7.61
CA ILE A 64 -27.86 -6.97 -7.62
C ILE A 64 -28.79 -7.59 -6.57
N GLU A 65 -28.92 -8.92 -6.56
CA GLU A 65 -29.76 -9.63 -5.58
C GLU A 65 -29.38 -9.28 -4.14
N ARG A 66 -28.07 -9.13 -3.86
CA ARG A 66 -27.56 -8.84 -2.53
C ARG A 66 -27.70 -7.39 -2.12
N TRP A 67 -27.44 -6.45 -3.03
CA TRP A 67 -27.19 -5.05 -2.69
C TRP A 67 -28.22 -4.05 -3.23
N ALA A 68 -29.07 -4.44 -4.20
CA ALA A 68 -30.15 -3.57 -4.66
C ALA A 68 -31.20 -3.29 -3.57
N PRO A 69 -31.60 -4.26 -2.73
CA PRO A 69 -32.53 -3.99 -1.62
C PRO A 69 -32.01 -2.98 -0.59
N THR A 70 -30.70 -2.73 -0.56
CA THR A 70 -30.07 -1.79 0.36
C THR A 70 -29.79 -0.43 -0.29
N GLY A 71 -30.07 -0.27 -1.58
CA GLY A 71 -29.78 0.92 -2.36
C GLY A 71 -28.29 1.19 -2.60
N LEU A 72 -27.43 0.19 -2.34
CA LEU A 72 -25.98 0.32 -2.61
C LEU A 72 -25.68 0.16 -4.10
N VAL A 73 -26.48 -0.63 -4.80
CA VAL A 73 -26.51 -0.71 -6.26
C VAL A 73 -27.94 -0.55 -6.75
N ASP A 74 -28.12 -0.20 -8.01
CA ASP A 74 -29.43 -0.20 -8.67
C ASP A 74 -29.75 -1.56 -9.33
N GLU A 75 -30.90 -1.64 -10.00
CA GLU A 75 -31.37 -2.85 -10.71
C GLU A 75 -30.46 -3.27 -11.87
N SER A 76 -29.59 -2.38 -12.36
CA SER A 76 -28.58 -2.68 -13.39
C SER A 76 -27.23 -3.13 -12.81
N GLY A 77 -27.09 -3.05 -11.49
CA GLY A 77 -25.85 -3.30 -10.75
C GLY A 77 -24.92 -2.10 -10.68
N ALA A 78 -25.38 -0.89 -11.06
CA ALA A 78 -24.57 0.31 -10.95
C ALA A 78 -24.51 0.79 -9.49
N PRO A 79 -23.33 1.16 -8.96
CA PRO A 79 -23.20 1.64 -7.58
C PRO A 79 -23.90 2.99 -7.39
N CYS A 80 -24.48 3.20 -6.21
CA CYS A 80 -24.97 4.52 -5.81
C CYS A 80 -23.81 5.53 -5.71
N PRO A 81 -24.07 6.85 -5.72
CA PRO A 81 -23.00 7.87 -5.75
C PRO A 81 -21.98 7.75 -4.62
N GLU A 82 -22.41 7.41 -3.40
CA GLU A 82 -21.52 7.21 -2.24
C GLU A 82 -20.59 6.00 -2.46
N LEU A 83 -21.13 4.89 -2.97
CA LEU A 83 -20.35 3.69 -3.25
C LEU A 83 -19.40 3.92 -4.45
N ALA A 84 -19.87 4.57 -5.51
CA ALA A 84 -19.05 4.94 -6.66
C ALA A 84 -17.87 5.83 -6.25
N TRP A 85 -18.12 6.81 -5.36
CA TRP A 85 -17.07 7.65 -4.80
C TRP A 85 -16.04 6.82 -4.02
N ALA A 86 -16.50 5.91 -3.16
CA ALA A 86 -15.64 5.03 -2.38
C ALA A 86 -14.82 4.06 -3.25
N LEU A 87 -15.38 3.56 -4.35
CA LEU A 87 -14.71 2.63 -5.26
C LEU A 87 -13.67 3.32 -6.16
N SER A 88 -13.86 4.60 -6.47
CA SER A 88 -13.03 5.28 -7.48
C SER A 88 -11.51 5.20 -7.26
N PRO A 89 -10.95 5.32 -6.05
CA PRO A 89 -9.51 5.20 -5.84
C PRO A 89 -8.97 3.78 -6.03
N LEU A 90 -9.83 2.77 -6.03
CA LEU A 90 -9.42 1.37 -6.22
C LEU A 90 -9.20 1.02 -7.69
N SER A 91 -9.54 1.90 -8.64
CA SER A 91 -9.33 1.68 -10.07
C SER A 91 -8.01 2.31 -10.52
N PRO A 92 -7.22 1.65 -11.40
CA PRO A 92 -6.08 2.28 -12.04
C PRO A 92 -6.51 3.38 -13.03
N PRO A 93 -5.68 4.39 -13.29
CA PRO A 93 -4.38 4.67 -12.66
C PRO A 93 -4.48 5.26 -11.24
N GLY A 94 -3.42 5.09 -10.45
CA GLY A 94 -3.34 5.63 -9.08
C GLY A 94 -2.15 5.10 -8.29
N SER A 95 -2.15 5.32 -6.98
CA SER A 95 -1.15 4.75 -6.05
C SER A 95 -1.80 3.83 -5.02
N VAL A 96 -1.06 2.83 -4.54
CA VAL A 96 -1.54 1.86 -3.54
C VAL A 96 -0.46 1.60 -2.51
N VAL A 97 -0.87 1.49 -1.24
CA VAL A 97 -0.04 1.00 -0.13
C VAL A 97 -0.70 -0.22 0.49
N MET A 98 0.06 -1.27 0.79
CA MET A 98 -0.44 -2.53 1.35
C MET A 98 0.42 -2.97 2.53
N ASP A 99 -0.16 -3.70 3.48
CA ASP A 99 0.63 -4.36 4.52
C ASP A 99 1.16 -5.72 4.05
N GLY A 100 2.38 -6.07 4.45
CA GLY A 100 2.96 -7.37 4.14
C GLY A 100 3.53 -7.53 2.72
N ASP A 101 3.94 -8.75 2.41
CA ASP A 101 4.70 -9.08 1.20
C ASP A 101 3.78 -9.42 0.02
N TYR A 102 4.30 -9.26 -1.20
CA TYR A 102 3.66 -9.78 -2.40
C TYR A 102 3.52 -11.30 -2.34
N ILE A 103 2.44 -11.79 -2.94
CA ILE A 103 2.29 -13.22 -3.22
C ILE A 103 3.38 -13.61 -4.22
N THR A 104 4.20 -14.58 -3.85
CA THR A 104 5.24 -15.17 -4.71
C THR A 104 5.05 -16.69 -4.74
N GLU A 105 5.73 -17.38 -5.65
CA GLU A 105 5.74 -18.86 -5.65
C GLU A 105 6.21 -19.43 -4.30
N ARG A 106 7.13 -18.74 -3.61
CA ARG A 106 7.63 -19.12 -2.27
C ARG A 106 6.65 -18.78 -1.16
N HIS A 107 5.83 -17.75 -1.35
CA HIS A 107 4.82 -17.29 -0.39
C HIS A 107 3.45 -17.16 -1.08
N PRO A 108 2.79 -18.29 -1.39
CA PRO A 108 1.57 -18.29 -2.20
C PRO A 108 0.32 -17.84 -1.43
N ILE A 109 0.43 -17.66 -0.11
CA ILE A 109 -0.69 -17.27 0.76
C ILE A 109 -0.70 -15.76 0.94
N ASP A 110 -1.79 -15.11 0.53
CA ASP A 110 -2.00 -13.69 0.75
C ASP A 110 -2.26 -13.36 2.23
N ARG A 111 -1.22 -12.91 2.91
CA ARG A 111 -1.26 -12.50 4.32
C ARG A 111 -1.61 -11.03 4.53
N ARG A 112 -1.72 -10.25 3.45
CA ARG A 112 -2.09 -8.83 3.52
C ARG A 112 -3.45 -8.72 4.19
N THR A 113 -3.65 -7.73 5.03
CA THR A 113 -4.91 -7.48 5.73
C THR A 113 -5.59 -6.23 5.24
N VAL A 114 -4.85 -5.34 4.57
CA VAL A 114 -5.36 -4.04 4.15
C VAL A 114 -4.57 -3.46 2.98
N ALA A 115 -5.26 -2.71 2.13
CA ALA A 115 -4.66 -1.83 1.14
C ALA A 115 -5.28 -0.43 1.26
N VAL A 116 -4.51 0.62 0.94
CA VAL A 116 -4.98 2.00 0.83
C VAL A 116 -4.64 2.48 -0.57
N CYS A 117 -5.66 2.84 -1.34
CA CYS A 117 -5.50 3.34 -2.69
C CYS A 117 -5.80 4.84 -2.76
N VAL A 118 -5.04 5.53 -3.59
CA VAL A 118 -5.15 6.95 -3.91
C VAL A 118 -5.40 7.05 -5.42
N ASP A 119 -6.39 7.84 -5.81
CA ASP A 119 -6.66 8.07 -7.23
C ASP A 119 -5.53 8.84 -7.92
N ALA A 120 -5.51 8.83 -9.25
CA ALA A 120 -4.48 9.51 -10.06
C ALA A 120 -4.36 11.02 -9.77
N ALA A 121 -5.45 11.68 -9.39
CA ALA A 121 -5.44 13.11 -9.05
C ALA A 121 -4.90 13.38 -7.63
N GLY A 122 -4.75 12.36 -6.79
CA GLY A 122 -4.37 12.52 -5.40
C GLY A 122 -5.46 13.18 -4.55
N GLU A 123 -6.72 13.17 -5.01
CA GLU A 123 -7.86 13.87 -4.41
C GLU A 123 -8.73 12.95 -3.55
N ARG A 124 -8.68 11.64 -3.79
CA ARG A 124 -9.51 10.66 -3.11
C ARG A 124 -8.69 9.48 -2.63
N VAL A 125 -9.04 9.00 -1.44
CA VAL A 125 -8.37 7.88 -0.79
C VAL A 125 -9.39 6.93 -0.21
N THR A 126 -9.22 5.64 -0.51
CA THR A 126 -10.03 4.56 0.07
C THR A 126 -9.13 3.44 0.56
N GLY A 127 -9.27 3.10 1.84
CA GLY A 127 -8.78 1.85 2.37
C GLY A 127 -9.72 0.70 2.02
N ILE A 128 -9.17 -0.48 1.79
CA ILE A 128 -9.89 -1.74 1.68
C ILE A 128 -9.32 -2.73 2.68
N ALA A 129 -10.14 -3.16 3.63
CA ALA A 129 -9.71 -3.99 4.75
C ALA A 129 -10.40 -5.35 4.73
N ARG A 130 -9.64 -6.41 4.98
CA ARG A 130 -10.16 -7.77 5.10
C ARG A 130 -11.13 -7.84 6.29
N ALA A 131 -12.28 -8.46 6.06
CA ALA A 131 -13.32 -8.68 7.05
C ALA A 131 -13.79 -10.15 7.02
N ARG A 132 -14.51 -10.57 8.05
CA ARG A 132 -15.14 -11.89 8.06
C ARG A 132 -16.12 -11.97 6.87
N GLY A 133 -15.82 -12.85 5.92
CA GLY A 133 -16.66 -13.11 4.74
C GLY A 133 -16.42 -12.18 3.54
N GLY A 134 -15.38 -11.33 3.53
CA GLY A 134 -15.09 -10.47 2.40
C GLY A 134 -14.25 -9.24 2.78
N TYR A 135 -14.57 -8.09 2.21
CA TYR A 135 -13.80 -6.86 2.33
C TYR A 135 -14.70 -5.67 2.65
N ARG A 136 -14.19 -4.74 3.47
CA ARG A 136 -14.86 -3.47 3.77
C ARG A 136 -14.11 -2.32 3.13
N LEU A 137 -14.88 -1.37 2.61
CA LEU A 137 -14.34 -0.09 2.17
C LEU A 137 -14.25 0.87 3.35
N VAL A 138 -13.16 1.63 3.40
CA VAL A 138 -12.85 2.64 4.41
C VAL A 138 -12.50 3.94 3.67
N PRO A 139 -13.50 4.71 3.20
CA PRO A 139 -13.25 5.96 2.50
C PRO A 139 -12.69 7.01 3.48
N PHE A 140 -11.68 7.77 3.06
CA PHE A 140 -11.04 8.78 3.92
C PHE A 140 -11.82 10.09 3.98
N GLY A 141 -12.79 10.28 3.07
CA GLY A 141 -13.58 11.49 2.98
C GLY A 141 -12.77 12.70 2.47
N PRO A 142 -13.42 13.86 2.34
CA PRO A 142 -12.80 15.04 1.71
C PRO A 142 -11.82 15.80 2.60
N ASP A 143 -11.86 15.59 3.92
CA ASP A 143 -11.00 16.28 4.87
C ASP A 143 -9.58 15.68 4.90
N ARG A 144 -8.68 16.27 4.11
CA ARG A 144 -7.28 15.87 3.99
C ARG A 144 -6.51 15.91 5.31
N ALA A 145 -6.85 16.84 6.22
CA ALA A 145 -6.16 16.92 7.50
C ALA A 145 -6.38 15.66 8.36
N SER A 146 -7.49 14.95 8.13
CA SER A 146 -7.78 13.69 8.82
C SER A 146 -7.12 12.46 8.20
N TRP A 147 -6.56 12.57 6.99
CA TRP A 147 -6.03 11.41 6.26
C TRP A 147 -4.87 10.71 6.96
N PRO A 148 -3.85 11.40 7.50
CA PRO A 148 -2.75 10.75 8.21
C PRO A 148 -3.22 9.85 9.35
N ALA A 149 -4.08 10.37 10.24
CA ALA A 149 -4.61 9.59 11.36
C ALA A 149 -5.47 8.40 10.90
N ARG A 150 -6.21 8.53 9.79
CA ARG A 150 -6.96 7.41 9.20
C ARG A 150 -6.02 6.37 8.60
N PHE A 151 -4.95 6.78 7.93
CA PHE A 151 -3.93 5.90 7.37
C PHE A 151 -3.32 5.04 8.48
N GLU A 152 -2.85 5.69 9.55
CA GLU A 152 -2.31 5.00 10.72
C GLU A 152 -3.32 4.03 11.33
N ARG A 153 -4.59 4.43 11.50
CA ARG A 153 -5.65 3.55 12.01
C ARG A 153 -5.87 2.33 11.12
N VAL A 154 -5.92 2.52 9.81
CA VAL A 154 -6.17 1.46 8.82
C VAL A 154 -5.07 0.40 8.86
N PHE A 155 -3.81 0.81 9.06
CA PHE A 155 -2.68 -0.09 9.27
C PHE A 155 -2.45 -0.52 10.73
N GLY A 156 -3.31 -0.10 11.66
CA GLY A 156 -3.21 -0.47 13.08
C GLY A 156 -2.04 0.20 13.83
N LEU A 157 -1.60 1.36 13.36
CA LEU A 157 -0.45 2.13 13.87
C LEU A 157 -0.85 3.32 14.76
N GLU A 158 -2.15 3.67 14.86
CA GLU A 158 -2.66 4.88 15.54
C GLU A 158 -2.22 5.06 17.02
N ARG A 159 -1.73 3.99 17.67
CA ARG A 159 -1.28 4.01 19.07
C ARG A 159 0.22 3.79 19.25
N SER A 160 0.90 3.42 18.17
CA SER A 160 2.32 3.05 18.20
C SER A 160 3.18 4.01 17.39
N PHE A 161 2.62 4.63 16.35
CA PHE A 161 3.35 5.61 15.57
C PHE A 161 3.57 6.89 16.36
N GLN A 162 4.82 7.35 16.36
CA GLN A 162 5.25 8.60 16.96
C GLN A 162 6.18 9.30 15.96
N ASN A 163 6.04 10.61 15.81
CA ASN A 163 7.03 11.38 15.08
C ASN A 163 8.40 11.25 15.76
N SER A 164 9.44 11.22 14.96
CA SER A 164 10.80 11.26 15.44
C SER A 164 11.14 12.64 16.01
N MET A 165 12.07 12.66 16.97
CA MET A 165 12.71 13.90 17.40
C MET A 165 13.70 14.45 16.36
N TRP A 166 14.04 13.64 15.36
CA TRP A 166 14.98 13.97 14.29
C TRP A 166 14.25 14.19 12.96
N THR A 167 14.86 14.92 12.05
CA THR A 167 14.46 14.97 10.64
C THR A 167 15.71 14.69 9.82
N GLN A 168 15.71 13.58 9.09
CA GLN A 168 16.81 13.18 8.24
C GLN A 168 16.30 12.28 7.13
N HIS A 169 16.75 12.54 5.90
CA HIS A 169 16.47 11.74 4.72
C HIS A 169 17.79 11.29 4.11
N TYR A 170 17.86 10.03 3.70
CA TYR A 170 18.97 9.47 2.96
C TYR A 170 18.44 8.54 1.87
N ILE A 171 19.05 8.60 0.69
CA ILE A 171 18.75 7.72 -0.42
C ILE A 171 20.01 7.47 -1.25
N GLU A 172 20.17 6.24 -1.74
CA GLU A 172 21.26 5.84 -2.63
C GLU A 172 20.77 4.93 -3.77
N GLY A 173 21.47 5.01 -4.89
CA GLY A 173 21.25 4.16 -6.05
C GLY A 173 21.97 2.81 -5.92
N ASP A 174 21.80 1.98 -6.93
CA ASP A 174 22.47 0.67 -7.05
C ASP A 174 22.28 -0.25 -5.83
N PHE A 175 21.17 -0.07 -5.11
CA PHE A 175 20.86 -0.83 -3.91
C PHE A 175 20.63 -2.30 -4.24
N ARG A 176 21.30 -3.17 -3.48
CA ARG A 176 21.13 -4.61 -3.60
C ARG A 176 20.14 -5.13 -2.57
N LEU A 177 19.25 -6.02 -2.97
CA LEU A 177 18.24 -6.58 -2.07
C LEU A 177 18.84 -7.46 -0.94
N ASP A 178 20.07 -7.91 -1.10
CA ASP A 178 20.84 -8.64 -0.08
C ASP A 178 21.72 -7.71 0.78
N ASP A 179 21.61 -6.39 0.60
CA ASP A 179 22.30 -5.41 1.44
C ASP A 179 21.58 -5.24 2.78
N GLU A 180 22.14 -5.86 3.82
CA GLU A 180 21.69 -5.76 5.20
C GLU A 180 22.50 -4.75 6.02
N SER A 181 23.37 -3.95 5.37
CA SER A 181 24.37 -3.11 6.06
C SER A 181 23.77 -2.17 7.09
N LEU A 182 22.70 -1.43 6.75
CA LEU A 182 22.04 -0.55 7.71
C LEU A 182 21.49 -1.33 8.91
N ALA A 183 20.80 -2.44 8.66
CA ALA A 183 20.22 -3.27 9.72
C ALA A 183 21.31 -3.84 10.64
N ASP A 184 22.41 -4.34 10.08
CA ASP A 184 23.56 -4.85 10.83
C ASP A 184 24.21 -3.78 11.71
N HIS A 185 24.39 -2.56 11.19
CA HIS A 185 24.95 -1.45 11.97
C HIS A 185 24.01 -1.02 13.10
N LEU A 186 22.69 -1.06 12.89
CA LEU A 186 21.70 -0.78 13.95
C LEU A 186 21.70 -1.87 15.03
N ILE A 187 21.79 -3.15 14.65
CA ILE A 187 21.89 -4.28 15.59
C ILE A 187 23.19 -4.21 16.39
N GLY A 188 24.29 -3.75 15.77
CA GLY A 188 25.59 -3.53 16.43
C GLY A 188 25.59 -2.42 17.48
N GLY A 189 24.52 -1.62 17.56
CA GLY A 189 24.32 -0.59 18.56
C GLY A 189 24.81 0.80 18.15
N GLU A 190 24.94 1.70 19.13
CA GLU A 190 25.20 3.13 18.88
C GLU A 190 26.46 3.39 18.05
N ARG A 191 27.58 2.74 18.38
CA ARG A 191 28.88 3.00 17.75
C ARG A 191 28.86 2.68 16.26
N THR A 192 28.36 1.51 15.89
CA THR A 192 28.29 1.07 14.49
C THR A 192 27.26 1.91 13.72
N ALA A 193 26.14 2.29 14.34
CA ALA A 193 25.19 3.19 13.70
C ALA A 193 25.78 4.58 13.37
N ARG A 194 26.65 5.11 14.25
CA ARG A 194 27.42 6.34 13.98
C ARG A 194 28.42 6.18 12.83
N GLU A 195 29.11 5.04 12.77
CA GLU A 195 30.06 4.74 11.70
C GLU A 195 29.36 4.74 10.33
N TYR A 196 28.24 4.03 10.22
CA TYR A 196 27.41 4.03 9.00
C TYR A 196 26.97 5.44 8.60
N ALA A 197 26.50 6.25 9.55
CA ALA A 197 26.06 7.61 9.28
C ALA A 197 27.19 8.49 8.70
N LEU A 198 28.39 8.40 9.27
CA LEU A 198 29.56 9.13 8.81
C LEU A 198 30.01 8.67 7.42
N GLU A 199 29.98 7.36 7.15
CA GLU A 199 30.28 6.80 5.83
C GLU A 199 29.32 7.29 4.75
N LYS A 200 28.03 7.45 5.10
CA LYS A 200 26.99 7.98 4.20
C LYS A 200 26.90 9.51 4.18
N GLY A 201 27.72 10.21 4.96
CA GLY A 201 27.75 11.67 4.98
C GLY A 201 26.50 12.34 5.58
N VAL A 202 25.81 11.67 6.50
CA VAL A 202 24.62 12.17 7.18
C VAL A 202 24.90 12.48 8.66
N ASP A 203 23.97 13.13 9.37
CA ASP A 203 24.11 13.36 10.80
C ASP A 203 24.16 12.01 11.55
N PRO A 204 25.21 11.76 12.37
CA PRO A 204 25.32 10.53 13.14
C PRO A 204 24.34 10.42 14.32
N GLU A 205 23.82 11.52 14.87
CA GLU A 205 22.99 11.46 16.09
C GLU A 205 21.65 10.71 15.92
N PRO A 206 20.88 10.87 14.82
CA PRO A 206 19.64 10.13 14.61
C PRO A 206 19.83 8.61 14.59
N LEU A 207 20.84 8.13 13.85
CA LEU A 207 21.14 6.70 13.75
C LEU A 207 21.76 6.16 15.05
N ALA A 208 22.58 6.95 15.74
CA ALA A 208 23.08 6.63 17.08
C ALA A 208 21.94 6.35 18.07
N ASP A 209 20.92 7.23 18.10
CA ASP A 209 19.75 7.06 18.96
C ASP A 209 18.95 5.79 18.63
N LEU A 210 18.81 5.51 17.33
CA LEU A 210 18.14 4.30 16.87
C LEU A 210 18.92 3.03 17.26
N GLY A 211 20.24 3.02 17.07
CA GLY A 211 21.11 1.90 17.47
C GLY A 211 21.04 1.60 18.97
N ARG A 212 20.96 2.63 19.83
CA ARG A 212 20.71 2.44 21.28
C ARG A 212 19.39 1.72 21.55
N ALA A 213 18.34 2.06 20.80
CA ALA A 213 17.01 1.48 20.99
C ALA A 213 16.95 0.00 20.57
N PHE A 214 17.63 -0.38 19.49
CA PHE A 214 17.74 -1.77 19.03
C PHE A 214 18.53 -2.66 20.00
N HIS A 215 19.52 -2.10 20.69
CA HIS A 215 20.34 -2.83 21.66
C HIS A 215 19.68 -2.94 23.06
N ASN A 216 18.44 -2.48 23.25
CA ASN A 216 17.75 -2.57 24.54
C ASN A 216 17.10 -3.95 24.73
N PRO A 217 17.61 -4.82 25.64
CA PRO A 217 17.09 -6.18 25.84
C PRO A 217 15.68 -6.25 26.41
N PHE A 218 15.12 -5.13 26.87
CA PHE A 218 13.76 -5.02 27.42
C PHE A 218 12.79 -4.27 26.49
N GLY A 219 13.26 -3.76 25.35
CA GLY A 219 12.48 -3.00 24.38
C GLY A 219 12.22 -3.81 23.11
N GLY A 220 11.05 -4.47 23.02
CA GLY A 220 10.65 -5.16 21.80
C GLY A 220 10.23 -4.17 20.72
N LEU A 221 11.17 -3.70 19.90
CA LEU A 221 10.86 -2.92 18.70
C LEU A 221 10.18 -3.82 17.66
N THR A 222 9.01 -3.41 17.16
CA THR A 222 8.28 -4.17 16.15
C THR A 222 8.26 -3.42 14.84
N MET A 223 9.03 -3.90 13.87
CA MET A 223 9.00 -3.36 12.52
C MET A 223 7.71 -3.74 11.78
N ARG A 224 7.19 -2.82 10.99
CA ARG A 224 6.00 -3.01 10.14
C ARG A 224 6.38 -2.78 8.68
N THR A 225 6.13 -3.77 7.85
CA THR A 225 6.39 -3.68 6.41
C THR A 225 5.16 -3.16 5.68
N LEU A 226 5.34 -2.05 4.96
CA LEU A 226 4.38 -1.55 3.99
C LEU A 226 4.99 -1.56 2.59
N THR A 227 4.18 -1.96 1.62
CA THR A 227 4.57 -2.02 0.21
C THR A 227 3.73 -1.02 -0.57
N ALA A 228 4.37 -0.12 -1.28
CA ALA A 228 3.74 0.95 -2.03
C ALA A 228 4.06 0.86 -3.53
N MET A 229 3.10 1.20 -4.38
CA MET A 229 3.26 1.37 -5.82
C MET A 229 2.59 2.66 -6.28
N ASN A 230 3.21 3.36 -7.22
CA ASN A 230 2.61 4.45 -7.97
C ASN A 230 2.54 4.04 -9.45
N LEU A 231 1.32 4.00 -9.96
CA LEU A 231 0.97 3.64 -11.33
C LEU A 231 0.22 4.78 -12.04
N THR A 232 0.40 6.02 -11.57
CA THR A 232 -0.31 7.20 -12.10
C THR A 232 0.08 7.47 -13.56
N ASP A 233 1.38 7.34 -13.87
CA ASP A 233 1.95 7.57 -15.20
C ASP A 233 2.11 6.27 -16.02
N CYS A 234 1.19 5.32 -15.83
CA CYS A 234 1.21 4.01 -16.47
C CYS A 234 0.07 3.82 -17.46
N SER A 235 0.34 2.99 -18.46
CA SER A 235 -0.66 2.43 -19.36
C SER A 235 -0.97 0.99 -18.99
N PHE A 236 -2.21 0.57 -19.23
CA PHE A 236 -2.72 -0.76 -18.85
C PHE A 236 -3.24 -1.48 -20.09
N LEU A 237 -3.31 -2.81 -20.01
CA LEU A 237 -3.79 -3.63 -21.11
C LEU A 237 -5.29 -3.39 -21.32
N GLU A 238 -5.67 -3.03 -22.55
CA GLU A 238 -7.06 -2.91 -22.97
C GLU A 238 -7.54 -4.20 -23.67
N GLY A 239 -8.86 -4.34 -23.84
CA GLY A 239 -9.45 -5.41 -24.66
C GLY A 239 -9.65 -6.76 -23.96
N LEU A 240 -9.31 -6.90 -22.67
CA LEU A 240 -9.58 -8.11 -21.89
C LEU A 240 -11.05 -8.29 -21.48
N GLY A 241 -11.88 -7.24 -21.64
CA GLY A 241 -13.23 -7.19 -21.10
C GLY A 241 -13.28 -6.92 -19.58
N TYR A 242 -12.11 -6.71 -18.95
CA TYR A 242 -11.97 -6.28 -17.57
C TYR A 242 -10.67 -5.48 -17.37
N VAL A 243 -10.59 -4.73 -16.28
CA VAL A 243 -9.40 -3.94 -15.90
C VAL A 243 -8.37 -4.83 -15.20
N LEU A 244 -7.14 -4.80 -15.69
CA LEU A 244 -5.97 -5.46 -15.09
C LEU A 244 -4.94 -4.39 -14.69
N PRO A 245 -4.69 -4.15 -13.39
CA PRO A 245 -3.76 -3.13 -12.88
C PRO A 245 -2.30 -3.60 -12.99
N HIS A 246 -1.95 -4.23 -14.11
CA HIS A 246 -0.59 -4.61 -14.45
C HIS A 246 -0.09 -3.67 -15.56
N PRO A 247 0.87 -2.78 -15.29
CA PRO A 247 1.33 -1.82 -16.29
C PRO A 247 1.96 -2.55 -17.48
N VAL A 248 1.63 -2.09 -18.69
CA VAL A 248 2.22 -2.58 -19.96
C VAL A 248 3.23 -1.59 -20.56
N GLY A 249 3.26 -0.36 -20.03
CA GLY A 249 4.20 0.70 -20.34
C GLY A 249 4.03 1.89 -19.38
N GLY A 250 5.00 2.79 -19.35
CA GLY A 250 5.00 4.00 -18.53
C GLY A 250 6.04 3.99 -17.42
N TRP A 251 5.78 4.75 -16.35
CA TRP A 251 6.78 5.09 -15.32
C TRP A 251 6.38 4.58 -13.91
N PRO A 252 6.15 3.27 -13.72
CA PRO A 252 5.76 2.74 -12.43
C PRO A 252 6.88 2.91 -11.41
N LYS A 253 6.53 3.30 -10.19
CA LYS A 253 7.45 3.37 -9.05
C LYS A 253 6.98 2.42 -7.96
N SER A 254 7.91 1.77 -7.28
CA SER A 254 7.60 0.93 -6.11
C SER A 254 8.52 1.25 -4.95
N LYS A 255 8.01 1.03 -3.74
CA LYS A 255 8.76 1.22 -2.50
C LYS A 255 8.28 0.22 -1.45
N VAL A 256 9.21 -0.51 -0.85
CA VAL A 256 8.98 -1.36 0.32
C VAL A 256 9.61 -0.67 1.52
N SER A 257 8.81 -0.39 2.53
CA SER A 257 9.18 0.36 3.73
C SER A 257 9.09 -0.53 4.97
N GLY A 258 10.21 -0.69 5.67
CA GLY A 258 10.27 -1.20 7.04
C GLY A 258 10.14 -0.03 8.02
N ILE A 259 8.98 0.09 8.66
CA ILE A 259 8.67 1.20 9.57
C ILE A 259 8.92 0.74 11.00
N LEU A 260 9.59 1.57 11.78
CA LEU A 260 9.64 1.47 13.23
C LEU A 260 8.75 2.56 13.84
N PRO A 261 7.49 2.24 14.18
CA PRO A 261 6.50 3.25 14.55
C PRO A 261 6.91 4.07 15.76
N GLU A 262 7.51 3.44 16.77
CA GLU A 262 7.86 4.05 18.06
C GLU A 262 9.01 5.07 17.96
N LYS A 263 9.68 5.15 16.80
CA LYS A 263 10.80 6.06 16.55
C LYS A 263 10.56 7.01 15.38
N GLY A 264 9.39 6.91 14.72
CA GLY A 264 9.12 7.64 13.49
C GLY A 264 10.17 7.37 12.41
N PHE A 265 10.74 6.17 12.39
CA PHE A 265 11.82 5.80 11.48
C PHE A 265 11.31 4.87 10.39
N ILE A 266 11.81 5.05 9.17
CA ILE A 266 11.55 4.19 8.04
C ILE A 266 12.87 3.85 7.38
N MET A 267 13.16 2.57 7.17
CA MET A 267 14.09 2.13 6.16
C MET A 267 13.30 1.68 4.93
N PHE A 268 13.79 1.95 3.74
CA PHE A 268 13.08 1.59 2.51
C PHE A 268 14.03 1.15 1.41
N ASN A 269 13.49 0.37 0.49
CA ASN A 269 14.07 0.12 -0.82
C ASN A 269 12.97 0.23 -1.87
N GLY A 270 13.34 0.45 -3.12
CA GLY A 270 12.37 0.65 -4.17
C GLY A 270 12.93 0.45 -5.56
N CYS A 271 12.08 0.67 -6.55
CA CYS A 271 12.45 0.73 -7.95
C CYS A 271 11.83 1.98 -8.57
N ALA A 272 12.66 2.74 -9.27
CA ALA A 272 12.23 3.89 -10.06
C ALA A 272 12.86 3.82 -11.46
N PRO A 273 12.11 4.19 -12.50
CA PRO A 273 12.65 4.27 -13.85
C PRO A 273 13.79 5.30 -13.92
N ARG A 274 14.81 5.00 -14.74
CA ARG A 274 15.94 5.90 -14.99
C ARG A 274 15.73 6.70 -16.26
N ARG A 275 16.37 7.85 -16.35
CA ARG A 275 16.32 8.69 -17.55
C ARG A 275 16.93 7.93 -18.73
N GLY A 276 16.20 7.85 -19.84
CA GLY A 276 16.65 7.17 -21.06
C GLY A 276 16.28 5.69 -21.15
N TYR A 277 15.60 5.13 -20.14
CA TYR A 277 15.02 3.79 -20.25
C TYR A 277 13.81 3.77 -21.20
N PRO A 278 13.54 2.63 -21.88
CA PRO A 278 12.35 2.50 -22.72
C PRO A 278 11.07 2.51 -21.87
N GLU A 279 9.93 2.88 -22.46
CA GLU A 279 8.64 2.93 -21.75
C GLU A 279 8.20 1.57 -21.21
N ASP A 280 8.68 0.47 -21.78
CA ASP A 280 8.37 -0.89 -21.34
C ASP A 280 9.48 -1.50 -20.47
N TRP A 281 10.36 -0.69 -19.87
CA TRP A 281 11.50 -1.14 -19.05
C TRP A 281 11.15 -2.20 -18.00
N VAL A 282 9.92 -2.16 -17.47
CA VAL A 282 9.39 -3.17 -16.53
C VAL A 282 9.24 -4.57 -17.11
N LYS A 283 9.44 -4.79 -18.40
CA LYS A 283 9.48 -6.11 -19.02
C LYS A 283 10.89 -6.70 -19.06
N HIS A 284 11.91 -5.88 -18.83
CA HIS A 284 13.32 -6.23 -19.00
C HIS A 284 14.01 -6.30 -17.63
N SER A 285 14.58 -7.45 -17.28
CA SER A 285 15.10 -7.72 -15.92
C SER A 285 16.38 -6.95 -15.60
N GLU A 286 17.16 -6.61 -16.62
CA GLU A 286 18.37 -5.79 -16.56
C GLU A 286 18.05 -4.37 -16.11
N PHE A 287 17.01 -3.74 -16.67
CA PHE A 287 16.59 -2.40 -16.28
C PHE A 287 16.05 -2.38 -14.86
N LYS A 288 15.26 -3.39 -14.47
CA LYS A 288 14.76 -3.51 -13.09
C LYS A 288 15.88 -3.57 -12.06
N SER A 289 16.95 -4.30 -12.36
CA SER A 289 18.05 -4.48 -11.41
C SER A 289 18.85 -3.19 -11.24
N GLY A 290 19.11 -2.45 -12.33
CA GLY A 290 19.80 -1.16 -12.32
C GLY A 290 18.94 0.05 -11.91
N SER A 291 17.66 -0.17 -11.57
CA SER A 291 16.69 0.86 -11.16
C SER A 291 16.38 0.83 -9.66
N ARG A 292 17.13 0.03 -8.89
CA ARG A 292 16.93 -0.11 -7.44
C ARG A 292 17.60 1.00 -6.67
N PHE A 293 16.90 1.47 -5.65
CA PHE A 293 17.42 2.42 -4.67
C PHE A 293 17.07 1.95 -3.26
N GLY A 294 17.81 2.43 -2.28
CA GLY A 294 17.64 2.16 -0.87
C GLY A 294 17.84 3.43 -0.05
N GLY A 295 17.35 3.46 1.18
CA GLY A 295 17.43 4.66 1.99
C GLY A 295 16.71 4.55 3.31
N PHE A 296 16.64 5.68 4.02
CA PHE A 296 15.88 5.79 5.24
C PHE A 296 15.40 7.23 5.50
N ASP A 297 14.38 7.33 6.33
CA ASP A 297 13.75 8.58 6.78
C ASP A 297 13.54 8.57 8.29
N PHE A 298 13.78 9.73 8.92
CA PHE A 298 13.23 10.09 10.22
C PHE A 298 12.11 11.10 10.02
N ILE A 299 10.88 10.69 10.35
CA ILE A 299 9.64 11.48 10.18
C ILE A 299 9.52 12.45 11.36
N GLY A 300 10.10 13.63 11.20
CA GLY A 300 10.06 14.69 12.20
C GLY A 300 8.71 15.40 12.33
N GLU A 301 8.67 16.45 13.14
CA GLU A 301 7.48 17.30 13.33
C GLU A 301 7.02 17.90 11.99
N GLY A 302 5.70 17.92 11.75
CA GLY A 302 5.11 18.42 10.50
C GLY A 302 5.12 17.44 9.33
N MET A 303 5.78 16.29 9.46
CA MET A 303 5.74 15.20 8.48
C MET A 303 4.73 14.13 8.89
N THR A 304 4.21 13.37 7.92
CA THR A 304 3.25 12.28 8.17
C THR A 304 3.75 10.96 7.59
N LEU A 305 3.36 9.85 8.24
CA LEU A 305 3.67 8.52 7.74
C LEU A 305 3.08 8.29 6.34
N MET A 306 1.84 8.72 6.13
CA MET A 306 1.14 8.58 4.86
C MET A 306 1.90 9.25 3.72
N ASP A 307 2.27 10.52 3.89
CA ASP A 307 3.00 11.27 2.87
C ASP A 307 4.39 10.66 2.64
N THR A 308 5.07 10.24 3.71
CA THR A 308 6.40 9.63 3.58
C THR A 308 6.33 8.33 2.78
N VAL A 309 5.33 7.46 3.02
CA VAL A 309 5.18 6.20 2.28
C VAL A 309 4.72 6.43 0.83
N LEU A 310 3.87 7.43 0.59
CA LEU A 310 3.35 7.78 -0.74
C LEU A 310 4.26 8.71 -1.55
N THR A 311 5.33 9.25 -0.96
CA THR A 311 6.34 10.01 -1.70
C THR A 311 7.30 9.02 -2.36
N PHE A 312 7.17 8.88 -3.69
CA PHE A 312 8.05 8.02 -4.48
C PHE A 312 9.22 8.84 -5.00
N CYS A 313 10.44 8.40 -4.68
CA CYS A 313 11.65 9.06 -5.15
C CYS A 313 11.83 8.82 -6.65
N ASP A 314 12.45 9.78 -7.32
CA ASP A 314 13.14 9.49 -8.58
C ASP A 314 14.39 8.65 -8.29
N TYR A 315 14.92 7.96 -9.30
CA TYR A 315 16.16 7.22 -9.10
C TYR A 315 17.29 8.21 -8.77
N PRO A 316 18.02 8.01 -7.65
CA PRO A 316 19.17 8.83 -7.31
C PRO A 316 20.31 8.49 -8.27
N GLU A 317 20.47 9.28 -9.33
CA GLU A 317 21.66 9.20 -10.17
C GLU A 317 22.88 9.49 -9.29
N GLY A 318 23.89 8.62 -9.32
CA GLY A 318 25.16 8.91 -8.65
C GLY A 318 25.83 10.11 -9.33
N ASP A 319 26.29 11.07 -8.53
CA ASP A 319 27.21 12.12 -8.99
C ASP A 319 28.58 11.53 -9.41
#